data_AF-A0AAW0KTV0-F1
#
_entry.id   AF-A0AAW0KTV0-F1
#
_cell.length_a   1.000
_cell.length_b   1.000
_cell.length_c   1.000
_cell.angle_alpha   90.00
_cell.angle_beta   90.00
_cell.angle_gamma   90.00
#
_symmetry.space_group_name_H-M   'P 1'
#
loop_
_entity.id
_entity.type
_entity.pdbx_description
1 polymer ?
#
loop_
_entity_poly.entity_id
_entity_poly.type
_entity_poly.pdbx_seq_one_letter_code
_entity_poly.pdbx_strand_id
1 'polypeptide(L)'
;MVSHFTSHHSHQFIFITLATIFILTSSSSAATETHPPRPFKKIYAFGDSFTDTGNTKSVTGPTGFGHVSNPPYGITFFHHPTDRYSDGRLVIDFVAETLSLPYLPPYRKIRGKVSSSTFGVNFAVAGATATNHAFFVKNNLTLDITPESIQTQLHWFNKYLESQGCKNASASDCKEAFDDALFWVGEIGVNDYAYAVGSSIPDDTIRKLGIASFTGVLQASIEWFPKLSKIIISKVEIFFRLNEANMLHRTAKVASIKVFQTWKMALLKALLRQQDFEYVSCTSIFTLLEKGAKYVVVQGLPLSGCLPLAMSLAAEDDRDGIGCVKSVNNQSYIHNAVLQAKLQELRKQFPNAVITYADYWNAYRTVMKSPSQYGFKELYSCCCGKGEPYNFDVFTTCGMANVSACANPSKYINWDGVHLTEAMYKENATIVKELYSCCCGKGEPYNFDVFTTCGMANVSACANPSKYINWDGVHLTEAMYKVVTKMFLNGTFSHPPFSYLLDRKIKQG
;
A
#
# COMPACT_ATOMS: atom_id res chain seq x y z
N MET A 1 -44.69 47.36 82.34
CA MET A 1 -45.31 46.06 82.03
C MET A 1 -44.72 45.60 80.71
N VAL A 2 -43.52 45.01 80.78
CA VAL A 2 -43.21 43.56 80.71
C VAL A 2 -42.87 43.18 79.26
N SER A 3 -41.60 43.36 78.90
CA SER A 3 -40.84 42.48 78.00
C SER A 3 -39.46 43.12 77.83
N HIS A 4 -38.48 42.65 78.61
CA HIS A 4 -37.08 42.92 78.33
C HIS A 4 -36.66 42.05 77.14
N PHE A 5 -35.96 42.63 76.18
CA PHE A 5 -34.55 42.31 76.03
C PHE A 5 -33.87 43.39 75.17
N THR A 6 -33.01 44.12 75.86
CA THR A 6 -31.91 44.97 75.42
C THR A 6 -30.97 44.17 74.50
N SER A 7 -30.14 44.75 73.65
CA SER A 7 -29.90 46.07 73.10
C SER A 7 -28.69 45.84 72.18
N HIS A 8 -28.55 46.61 71.11
CA HIS A 8 -27.35 47.44 70.97
C HIS A 8 -27.48 48.34 69.74
N HIS A 9 -27.53 49.64 70.04
CA HIS A 9 -27.42 50.78 69.15
C HIS A 9 -26.06 50.73 68.42
N SER A 10 -25.95 50.79 67.09
CA SER A 10 -26.40 51.78 66.09
C SER A 10 -25.70 53.14 66.23
N HIS A 11 -24.87 53.50 65.25
CA HIS A 11 -24.75 54.80 64.58
C HIS A 11 -23.73 54.62 63.43
N GLN A 12 -24.18 54.31 62.20
CA GLN A 12 -24.39 55.26 61.09
C GLN A 12 -23.15 56.07 60.69
N PHE A 13 -22.57 55.75 59.52
CA PHE A 13 -22.01 56.75 58.59
C PHE A 13 -22.08 56.24 57.13
N ILE A 14 -22.14 57.22 56.24
CA ILE A 14 -22.66 57.25 54.86
C ILE A 14 -21.78 56.53 53.81
N PHE A 15 -22.44 55.98 52.80
CA PHE A 15 -21.91 55.24 51.64
C PHE A 15 -21.07 56.09 50.67
N ILE A 16 -19.87 55.59 50.32
CA ILE A 16 -19.26 55.75 48.98
C ILE A 16 -18.66 54.39 48.60
N THR A 17 -19.28 53.69 47.65
CA THR A 17 -18.79 52.42 47.10
C THR A 17 -17.68 52.69 46.07
N LEU A 18 -16.42 52.51 46.48
CA LEU A 18 -15.29 52.32 45.56
C LEU A 18 -15.18 50.83 45.22
N ALA A 19 -15.51 50.49 43.98
CA ALA A 19 -15.32 49.15 43.42
C ALA A 19 -13.81 48.86 43.32
N THR A 20 -13.31 47.97 44.19
CA THR A 20 -11.99 47.37 44.07
C THR A 20 -12.12 46.05 43.33
N ILE A 21 -11.51 46.01 42.15
CA ILE A 21 -11.33 44.83 41.30
C ILE A 21 -10.44 43.85 42.05
N PHE A 22 -11.03 42.78 42.60
CA PHE A 22 -10.28 41.61 43.04
C PHE A 22 -10.03 40.72 41.82
N ILE A 23 -8.82 40.78 41.29
CA ILE A 23 -8.31 39.84 40.29
C ILE A 23 -8.18 38.48 40.98
N LEU A 24 -9.20 37.63 40.84
CA LEU A 24 -9.07 36.21 41.08
C LEU A 24 -8.21 35.64 39.94
N THR A 25 -6.91 35.54 40.15
CA THR A 25 -6.05 34.69 39.33
C THR A 25 -6.41 33.24 39.62
N SER A 26 -7.44 32.73 38.94
CA SER A 26 -7.63 31.29 38.77
C SER A 26 -6.44 30.77 37.99
N SER A 27 -5.51 30.14 38.69
CA SER A 27 -4.47 29.29 38.10
C SER A 27 -5.16 28.12 37.40
N SER A 28 -5.67 28.36 36.20
CA SER A 28 -6.04 27.29 35.28
C SER A 28 -4.73 26.59 34.93
N SER A 29 -4.42 25.50 35.63
CA SER A 29 -3.54 24.49 35.08
C SER A 29 -4.14 24.12 33.73
N ALA A 30 -3.53 24.62 32.65
CA ALA A 30 -3.79 24.13 31.32
C ALA A 30 -3.56 22.63 31.40
N ALA A 31 -4.65 21.86 31.37
CA ALA A 31 -4.57 20.44 31.11
C ALA A 31 -3.84 20.35 29.77
N THR A 32 -2.57 19.96 29.80
CA THR A 32 -1.87 19.51 28.61
C THR A 32 -2.75 18.42 28.03
N GLU A 33 -3.37 18.67 26.88
CA GLU A 33 -4.00 17.61 26.10
C GLU A 33 -2.90 16.59 25.82
N THR A 34 -2.84 15.55 26.65
CA THR A 34 -2.05 14.37 26.35
C THR A 34 -2.82 13.66 25.25
N HIS A 35 -2.60 14.08 24.00
CA HIS A 35 -3.03 13.28 22.86
C HIS A 35 -2.51 11.86 23.10
N PRO A 36 -3.36 10.83 22.92
CA PRO A 36 -2.90 9.46 23.04
C PRO A 36 -1.63 9.27 22.19
N PRO A 37 -0.61 8.58 22.71
CA PRO A 37 0.64 8.42 21.99
C PRO A 37 0.37 7.80 20.62
N ARG A 38 0.85 8.45 19.55
CA ARG A 38 0.70 7.93 18.19
C ARG A 38 1.46 6.62 18.08
N PRO A 39 0.85 5.53 17.58
CA PRO A 39 1.53 4.23 17.46
C PRO A 39 2.67 4.27 16.44
N PHE A 40 2.59 5.20 15.47
CA PHE A 40 3.65 5.47 14.50
C PHE A 40 3.96 6.97 14.44
N LYS A 41 5.22 7.30 14.20
CA LYS A 41 5.67 8.69 14.00
C LYS A 41 5.72 9.07 12.52
N LYS A 42 5.95 8.08 11.64
CA LYS A 42 6.25 8.29 10.22
C LYS A 42 5.57 7.24 9.35
N ILE A 43 5.21 7.63 8.13
CA ILE A 43 4.85 6.67 7.06
C ILE A 43 5.77 6.91 5.85
N TYR A 44 6.41 5.85 5.37
CA TYR A 44 7.07 5.85 4.06
C TYR A 44 6.24 5.01 3.10
N ALA A 45 5.71 5.64 2.06
CA ALA A 45 4.81 5.00 1.11
C ALA A 45 5.48 4.79 -0.25
N PHE A 46 5.23 3.64 -0.86
CA PHE A 46 5.70 3.22 -2.18
C PHE A 46 4.52 2.61 -2.94
N GLY A 47 4.60 2.51 -4.27
CA GLY A 47 3.54 1.90 -5.08
C GLY A 47 3.27 2.69 -6.36
N ASP A 48 2.07 2.56 -6.89
CA ASP A 48 1.65 3.24 -8.12
C ASP A 48 0.58 4.33 -7.89
N SER A 49 -0.34 4.51 -8.84
CA SER A 49 -1.41 5.51 -8.80
C SER A 49 -2.41 5.30 -7.66
N PHE A 50 -2.55 4.08 -7.13
CA PHE A 50 -3.39 3.79 -5.97
C PHE A 50 -2.81 4.38 -4.67
N THR A 51 -1.53 4.77 -4.69
CA THR A 51 -0.81 5.32 -3.54
C THR A 51 -0.23 6.71 -3.83
N ASP A 52 -0.09 7.13 -5.09
CA ASP A 52 0.56 8.39 -5.47
C ASP A 52 -0.21 9.64 -4.97
N THR A 53 0.45 10.44 -4.14
CA THR A 53 -0.08 11.70 -3.58
C THR A 53 0.42 12.95 -4.31
N GLY A 54 0.93 12.80 -5.54
CA GLY A 54 1.29 13.88 -6.45
C GLY A 54 2.76 13.92 -6.89
N ASN A 55 3.44 12.77 -6.97
CA ASN A 55 4.71 12.65 -7.67
C ASN A 55 4.49 12.67 -9.20
N THR A 56 3.40 12.07 -9.66
CA THR A 56 2.91 12.24 -11.02
C THR A 56 2.08 13.52 -11.15
N LYS A 57 2.16 14.16 -12.30
CA LYS A 57 1.35 15.32 -12.71
C LYS A 57 0.79 15.06 -14.10
N SER A 58 -0.09 15.95 -14.57
CA SER A 58 -0.48 15.96 -15.98
C SER A 58 0.75 15.90 -16.89
N VAL A 59 0.66 15.12 -17.97
CA VAL A 59 1.72 14.86 -18.97
C VAL A 59 2.90 14.01 -18.45
N THR A 60 3.08 13.82 -17.14
CA THR A 60 4.17 12.96 -16.61
C THR A 60 3.70 11.58 -16.17
N GLY A 61 2.39 11.34 -16.21
CA GLY A 61 1.77 10.05 -15.89
C GLY A 61 1.56 9.18 -17.12
N PRO A 62 0.84 8.05 -16.97
CA PRO A 62 0.39 7.27 -18.13
C PRO A 62 -0.43 8.16 -19.08
N THR A 63 -0.11 8.11 -20.38
CA THR A 63 -0.62 8.94 -21.49
C THR A 63 -2.15 8.85 -21.58
N GLY A 64 -2.72 7.67 -21.35
CA GLY A 64 -4.18 7.51 -21.24
C GLY A 64 -4.82 8.27 -20.08
N PHE A 65 -4.08 8.59 -19.02
CA PHE A 65 -4.58 9.32 -17.83
C PHE A 65 -3.72 10.56 -17.53
N GLY A 66 -3.28 11.25 -18.58
CA GLY A 66 -2.33 12.37 -18.52
C GLY A 66 -2.90 13.71 -18.04
N HIS A 67 -4.10 13.74 -17.46
CA HIS A 67 -4.83 14.97 -17.09
C HIS A 67 -5.15 15.08 -15.58
N VAL A 68 -4.40 14.38 -14.72
CA VAL A 68 -4.65 14.32 -13.27
C VAL A 68 -4.58 15.69 -12.56
N SER A 69 -3.87 16.67 -13.11
CA SER A 69 -3.79 18.04 -12.57
C SER A 69 -5.01 18.91 -12.92
N ASN A 70 -5.96 18.39 -13.70
CA ASN A 70 -7.14 19.12 -14.14
C ASN A 70 -8.36 18.77 -13.28
N PRO A 71 -9.35 19.67 -13.14
CA PRO A 71 -10.67 19.28 -12.68
C PRO A 71 -11.25 18.18 -13.59
N PRO A 72 -12.03 17.21 -13.06
CA PRO A 72 -12.62 17.19 -11.72
C PRO A 72 -11.84 16.38 -10.66
N TYR A 73 -10.56 16.06 -10.86
CA TYR A 73 -9.79 15.36 -9.82
C TYR A 73 -9.77 16.15 -8.50
N GLY A 74 -9.92 15.45 -7.38
CA GLY A 74 -9.96 16.06 -6.05
C GLY A 74 -11.27 16.79 -5.67
N ILE A 75 -12.35 16.69 -6.47
CA ILE A 75 -13.62 17.39 -6.25
C ILE A 75 -14.31 17.10 -4.90
N THR A 76 -14.20 15.90 -4.32
CA THR A 76 -14.97 15.51 -3.13
C THR A 76 -14.37 15.98 -1.80
N PHE A 77 -13.05 15.93 -1.65
CA PHE A 77 -12.39 16.25 -0.37
C PHE A 77 -11.48 17.47 -0.44
N PHE A 78 -10.54 17.49 -1.39
CA PHE A 78 -9.62 18.61 -1.51
C PHE A 78 -10.28 19.83 -2.18
N HIS A 79 -11.34 19.60 -2.95
CA HIS A 79 -12.06 20.58 -3.76
C HIS A 79 -11.17 21.28 -4.81
N HIS A 80 -10.04 20.67 -5.14
CA HIS A 80 -9.13 21.05 -6.21
C HIS A 80 -8.23 19.85 -6.57
N PRO A 81 -7.65 19.81 -7.78
CA PRO A 81 -6.71 18.76 -8.15
C PRO A 81 -5.47 18.77 -7.26
N THR A 82 -5.15 17.62 -6.68
CA THR A 82 -3.90 17.39 -5.90
C THR A 82 -2.98 16.39 -6.58
N ASP A 83 -3.21 16.09 -7.86
CA ASP A 83 -2.54 15.04 -8.61
C ASP A 83 -2.71 13.62 -8.04
N ARG A 84 -3.77 13.39 -7.25
CA ARG A 84 -4.23 12.05 -6.85
C ARG A 84 -5.16 11.51 -7.93
N TYR A 85 -4.99 10.26 -8.29
CA TYR A 85 -5.87 9.58 -9.25
C TYR A 85 -7.18 9.14 -8.58
N SER A 86 -7.99 10.12 -8.17
CA SER A 86 -9.30 9.95 -7.54
C SER A 86 -10.06 11.28 -7.52
N ASP A 87 -11.35 11.23 -7.21
CA ASP A 87 -12.13 12.40 -6.82
C ASP A 87 -11.71 12.97 -5.47
N GLY A 88 -10.91 12.26 -4.66
CA GLY A 88 -10.44 12.77 -3.37
C GLY A 88 -9.26 12.01 -2.78
N ARG A 89 -9.44 11.51 -1.57
CA ARG A 89 -8.42 10.80 -0.78
C ARG A 89 -8.20 9.36 -1.28
N LEU A 90 -6.95 8.91 -1.18
CA LEU A 90 -6.53 7.53 -1.41
C LEU A 90 -6.51 6.74 -0.10
N VAL A 91 -6.33 5.42 -0.16
CA VAL A 91 -6.19 4.55 1.03
C VAL A 91 -5.10 5.06 1.98
N ILE A 92 -3.95 5.48 1.43
CA ILE A 92 -2.83 5.98 2.23
C ILE A 92 -3.17 7.25 3.03
N ASP A 93 -4.11 8.08 2.54
CA ASP A 93 -4.58 9.26 3.27
C ASP A 93 -5.46 8.86 4.46
N PHE A 94 -6.34 7.87 4.29
CA PHE A 94 -7.14 7.32 5.39
C PHE A 94 -6.27 6.59 6.44
N VAL A 95 -5.19 5.95 6.00
CA VAL A 95 -4.17 5.38 6.91
C VAL A 95 -3.51 6.50 7.71
N ALA A 96 -3.08 7.59 7.08
CA ALA A 96 -2.49 8.73 7.77
C ALA A 96 -3.46 9.33 8.81
N GLU A 97 -4.73 9.53 8.45
CA GLU A 97 -5.77 10.01 9.37
C GLU A 97 -5.96 9.08 10.58
N THR A 98 -6.06 7.78 10.33
CA THR A 98 -6.24 6.76 11.38
C THR A 98 -5.07 6.78 12.37
N LEU A 99 -3.87 7.03 11.87
CA LEU A 99 -2.65 7.12 12.68
C LEU A 99 -2.42 8.53 13.28
N SER A 100 -3.36 9.46 13.07
CA SER A 100 -3.24 10.86 13.48
C SER A 100 -1.97 11.53 12.95
N LEU A 101 -1.59 11.20 11.71
CA LEU A 101 -0.46 11.76 10.97
C LEU A 101 -0.97 12.66 9.83
N PRO A 102 -0.22 13.71 9.45
CA PRO A 102 -0.58 14.53 8.29
C PRO A 102 -0.45 13.74 6.99
N TYR A 103 -1.16 14.19 5.95
CA TYR A 103 -1.03 13.61 4.61
C TYR A 103 0.40 13.70 4.08
N LEU A 104 0.82 12.61 3.43
CA LEU A 104 2.20 12.47 3.01
C LEU A 104 2.51 13.40 1.83
N PRO A 105 3.59 14.20 1.90
CA PRO A 105 4.04 14.96 0.76
C PRO A 105 4.67 14.01 -0.30
N PRO A 106 4.45 14.27 -1.60
CA PRO A 106 5.15 13.53 -2.65
C PRO A 106 6.64 13.90 -2.66
N TYR A 107 7.50 12.89 -2.76
CA TYR A 107 8.96 13.03 -2.78
C TYR A 107 9.46 14.11 -3.74
N ARG A 108 8.93 14.15 -4.98
CA ARG A 108 9.34 15.13 -6.00
C ARG A 108 9.10 16.59 -5.60
N LYS A 109 8.16 16.87 -4.69
CA LYS A 109 7.88 18.22 -4.17
C LYS A 109 8.85 18.65 -3.08
N ILE A 110 9.43 17.69 -2.36
CA ILE A 110 10.30 17.93 -1.21
C ILE A 110 11.78 17.64 -1.48
N ARG A 111 12.11 16.95 -2.58
CA ARG A 111 13.50 16.64 -2.95
C ARG A 111 14.36 17.91 -2.99
N GLY A 112 15.54 17.85 -2.37
CA GLY A 112 16.46 18.98 -2.30
C GLY A 112 16.11 20.07 -1.27
N LYS A 113 15.06 19.90 -0.46
CA LYS A 113 14.72 20.81 0.65
C LYS A 113 15.21 20.24 1.98
N VAL A 114 15.89 21.07 2.77
CA VAL A 114 16.47 20.71 4.09
C VAL A 114 15.40 20.62 5.20
N SER A 115 14.20 21.18 4.96
CA SER A 115 13.07 21.03 5.88
C SER A 115 12.41 19.65 5.70
N SER A 116 12.74 18.76 6.62
CA SER A 116 12.31 17.38 6.73
C SER A 116 10.81 17.31 7.01
N SER A 117 10.03 16.62 6.15
CA SER A 117 8.77 16.07 6.63
C SER A 117 9.09 15.15 7.81
N THR A 118 8.73 15.56 9.02
CA THR A 118 8.96 14.78 10.25
C THR A 118 8.03 13.57 10.35
N PHE A 119 7.01 13.52 9.49
CA PHE A 119 5.93 12.53 9.50
C PHE A 119 5.99 11.54 8.33
N GLY A 120 7.05 11.58 7.51
CA GLY A 120 7.26 10.65 6.40
C GLY A 120 6.98 11.22 5.01
N VAL A 121 7.08 10.38 3.99
CA VAL A 121 7.14 10.78 2.56
C VAL A 121 6.48 9.71 1.69
N ASN A 122 5.84 10.15 0.61
CA ASN A 122 5.33 9.26 -0.41
C ASN A 122 6.22 9.24 -1.66
N PHE A 123 6.71 8.06 -2.03
CA PHE A 123 7.56 7.80 -3.19
C PHE A 123 6.81 7.14 -4.35
N ALA A 124 5.53 6.78 -4.17
CA ALA A 124 4.70 6.16 -5.20
C ALA A 124 4.57 7.07 -6.43
N VAL A 125 4.46 6.47 -7.62
CA VAL A 125 4.36 7.18 -8.89
C VAL A 125 3.29 6.51 -9.73
N ALA A 126 2.28 7.25 -10.17
CA ALA A 126 1.25 6.70 -11.04
C ALA A 126 1.82 6.11 -12.33
N GLY A 127 1.36 4.92 -12.70
CA GLY A 127 1.87 4.14 -13.84
C GLY A 127 3.14 3.35 -13.55
N ALA A 128 3.69 3.41 -12.34
CA ALA A 128 4.91 2.70 -11.99
C ALA A 128 4.74 1.18 -12.02
N THR A 129 5.82 0.51 -12.43
CA THR A 129 5.88 -0.95 -12.56
C THR A 129 6.65 -1.59 -11.40
N ALA A 130 6.33 -2.84 -11.10
CA ALA A 130 7.19 -3.67 -10.27
C ALA A 130 8.49 -4.00 -11.02
N THR A 131 8.38 -4.34 -12.31
CA THR A 131 9.51 -4.67 -13.19
C THR A 131 10.24 -3.40 -13.65
N ASN A 132 11.56 -3.44 -13.81
CA ASN A 132 12.32 -2.30 -14.32
C ASN A 132 11.93 -1.91 -15.75
N HIS A 133 11.97 -0.61 -16.03
CA HIS A 133 11.62 -0.05 -17.34
C HIS A 133 12.43 -0.65 -18.50
N ALA A 134 13.69 -1.04 -18.31
CA ALA A 134 14.50 -1.58 -19.40
C ALA A 134 13.97 -2.91 -19.94
N PHE A 135 13.23 -3.68 -19.14
CA PHE A 135 12.54 -4.88 -19.63
C PHE A 135 11.54 -4.50 -20.74
N PHE A 136 10.71 -3.50 -20.51
CA PHE A 136 9.73 -3.05 -21.48
C PHE A 136 10.40 -2.45 -22.73
N VAL A 137 11.48 -1.68 -22.53
CA VAL A 137 12.31 -1.18 -23.64
C VAL A 137 12.85 -2.30 -24.51
N LYS A 138 13.44 -3.34 -23.91
CA LYS A 138 14.02 -4.47 -24.63
C LYS A 138 12.99 -5.27 -25.43
N ASN A 139 11.73 -5.26 -24.98
CA ASN A 139 10.64 -5.99 -25.62
C ASN A 139 9.74 -5.10 -26.50
N ASN A 140 10.18 -3.89 -26.86
CA ASN A 140 9.44 -2.94 -27.69
C ASN A 140 8.05 -2.56 -27.13
N LEU A 141 7.92 -2.56 -25.80
CA LEU A 141 6.72 -2.14 -25.08
C LEU A 141 6.95 -0.73 -24.50
N THR A 142 7.38 0.26 -25.30
CA THR A 142 7.75 1.59 -24.73
C THR A 142 6.72 2.67 -24.96
N LEU A 143 5.74 2.42 -25.82
CA LEU A 143 4.65 3.36 -26.03
C LEU A 143 3.84 3.42 -24.73
N ASP A 144 3.78 4.61 -24.17
CA ASP A 144 2.93 4.91 -23.02
C ASP A 144 3.31 4.23 -21.69
N ILE A 145 4.62 4.15 -21.38
CA ILE A 145 5.08 3.62 -20.10
C ILE A 145 5.70 4.71 -19.23
N THR A 146 5.25 4.79 -17.98
CA THR A 146 5.94 5.53 -16.93
C THR A 146 7.28 4.85 -16.61
N PRO A 147 8.42 5.55 -16.73
CA PRO A 147 9.75 4.92 -16.61
C PRO A 147 10.14 4.58 -15.16
N GLU A 148 9.45 5.13 -14.16
CA GLU A 148 9.67 4.80 -12.77
C GLU A 148 9.18 3.40 -12.40
N SER A 149 10.05 2.58 -11.82
CA SER A 149 9.67 1.31 -11.17
C SER A 149 9.74 1.43 -9.64
N ILE A 150 9.29 0.40 -8.94
CA ILE A 150 9.46 0.30 -7.49
C ILE A 150 10.94 0.37 -7.05
N GLN A 151 11.89 -0.05 -7.89
CA GLN A 151 13.34 0.14 -7.66
C GLN A 151 13.74 1.61 -7.73
N THR A 152 13.17 2.37 -8.66
CA THR A 152 13.39 3.82 -8.74
C THR A 152 12.92 4.50 -7.45
N GLN A 153 11.78 4.07 -6.91
CA GLN A 153 11.24 4.60 -5.65
C GLN A 153 12.13 4.24 -4.45
N LEU A 154 12.65 3.00 -4.40
CA LEU A 154 13.64 2.60 -3.38
C LEU A 154 14.93 3.43 -3.49
N HIS A 155 15.37 3.73 -4.71
CA HIS A 155 16.51 4.62 -4.94
C HIS A 155 16.24 6.04 -4.41
N TRP A 156 15.05 6.59 -4.67
CA TRP A 156 14.63 7.88 -4.12
C TRP A 156 14.56 7.88 -2.59
N PHE A 157 14.07 6.81 -1.99
CA PHE A 157 14.08 6.65 -0.55
C PHE A 157 15.50 6.65 0.03
N ASN A 158 16.44 5.94 -0.59
CA ASN A 158 17.84 5.96 -0.17
C ASN A 158 18.44 7.37 -0.26
N LYS A 159 18.16 8.10 -1.34
CA LYS A 159 18.59 9.51 -1.49
C LYS A 159 17.95 10.41 -0.46
N TYR A 160 16.68 10.18 -0.13
CA TYR A 160 16.00 10.89 0.94
C TYR A 160 16.69 10.61 2.28
N LEU A 161 16.97 9.35 2.64
CA LEU A 161 17.69 9.01 3.86
C LEU A 161 19.06 9.70 3.92
N GLU A 162 19.85 9.64 2.84
CA GLU A 162 21.14 10.34 2.74
C GLU A 162 21.00 11.84 3.06
N SER A 163 19.95 12.48 2.54
CA SER A 163 19.65 13.90 2.84
C SER A 163 19.26 14.17 4.29
N GLN A 164 18.78 13.14 5.01
CA GLN A 164 18.48 13.20 6.45
C GLN A 164 19.71 12.87 7.32
N GLY A 165 20.90 12.73 6.72
CA GLY A 165 22.14 12.46 7.45
C GLY A 165 22.53 10.97 7.53
N CYS A 166 21.75 10.07 6.92
CA CYS A 166 22.05 8.65 6.84
C CYS A 166 23.11 8.32 5.77
N LYS A 167 24.40 8.52 6.08
CA LYS A 167 25.48 8.39 5.09
C LYS A 167 25.66 6.99 4.47
N ASN A 168 25.32 5.92 5.19
CA ASN A 168 25.42 4.54 4.70
C ASN A 168 24.07 3.81 4.62
N ALA A 169 22.97 4.50 4.94
CA ALA A 169 21.63 3.93 5.06
C ALA A 169 21.61 2.57 5.80
N SER A 170 22.50 2.42 6.79
CA SER A 170 22.60 1.25 7.68
C SER A 170 21.60 1.42 8.81
N ALA A 171 21.11 0.31 9.37
CA ALA A 171 20.14 0.33 10.47
C ALA A 171 20.63 1.11 11.70
N SER A 172 21.95 1.13 11.96
CA SER A 172 22.54 1.86 13.09
C SER A 172 22.59 3.37 12.85
N ASP A 173 22.85 3.82 11.62
CA ASP A 173 22.99 5.24 11.28
C ASP A 173 21.63 5.93 11.07
N CYS A 174 20.58 5.14 10.78
CA CYS A 174 19.22 5.62 10.48
C CYS A 174 18.17 5.24 11.51
N LYS A 175 18.57 4.88 12.73
CA LYS A 175 17.65 4.33 13.73
C LYS A 175 16.38 5.17 13.90
N GLU A 176 16.49 6.49 13.96
CA GLU A 176 15.33 7.39 14.09
C GLU A 176 14.43 7.46 12.84
N ALA A 177 14.97 7.20 11.65
CA ALA A 177 14.17 7.13 10.44
C ALA A 177 13.32 5.84 10.41
N PHE A 178 13.83 4.74 10.97
CA PHE A 178 13.15 3.44 10.93
C PHE A 178 12.35 3.10 12.20
N ASP A 179 12.75 3.63 13.35
CA ASP A 179 12.01 3.44 14.61
C ASP A 179 10.65 4.13 14.52
N ASP A 180 9.60 3.38 14.91
CA ASP A 180 8.18 3.80 14.86
C ASP A 180 7.71 4.27 13.46
N ALA A 181 8.37 3.82 12.39
CA ALA A 181 7.96 4.07 11.01
C ALA A 181 7.11 2.91 10.46
N LEU A 182 6.00 3.27 9.83
CA LEU A 182 5.22 2.36 9.01
C LEU A 182 5.70 2.43 7.56
N PHE A 183 6.11 1.30 7.00
CA PHE A 183 6.43 1.17 5.58
C PHE A 183 5.20 0.66 4.85
N TRP A 184 4.56 1.53 4.07
CA TRP A 184 3.42 1.17 3.23
C TRP A 184 3.92 0.87 1.82
N VAL A 185 3.97 -0.41 1.45
CA VAL A 185 4.19 -0.81 0.07
C VAL A 185 2.81 -1.04 -0.55
N GLY A 186 2.30 0.00 -1.18
CA GLY A 186 1.03 0.01 -1.88
C GLY A 186 1.02 -0.90 -3.10
N GLU A 187 -0.11 -0.90 -3.81
CA GLU A 187 -0.23 -1.72 -5.00
C GLU A 187 0.87 -1.39 -6.02
N ILE A 188 1.45 -2.44 -6.56
CA ILE A 188 2.43 -2.38 -7.64
C ILE A 188 2.40 -3.71 -8.39
N GLY A 189 2.32 -3.64 -9.72
CA GLY A 189 2.34 -4.80 -10.59
C GLY A 189 1.19 -4.84 -11.59
N VAL A 190 0.05 -4.19 -11.32
CA VAL A 190 -1.04 -4.10 -12.32
C VAL A 190 -0.56 -3.40 -13.60
N ASN A 191 0.27 -2.36 -13.47
CA ASN A 191 0.83 -1.67 -14.64
C ASN A 191 1.71 -2.60 -15.49
N ASP A 192 2.45 -3.54 -14.88
CA ASP A 192 3.26 -4.50 -15.63
C ASP A 192 2.40 -5.37 -16.55
N TYR A 193 1.23 -5.79 -16.08
CA TYR A 193 0.27 -6.54 -16.89
C TYR A 193 -0.37 -5.64 -17.95
N ALA A 194 -0.80 -4.43 -17.57
CA ALA A 194 -1.44 -3.48 -18.47
C ALA A 194 -0.54 -3.14 -19.68
N TYR A 195 0.75 -2.87 -19.44
CA TYR A 195 1.72 -2.57 -20.48
C TYR A 195 2.11 -3.79 -21.34
N ALA A 196 1.86 -5.01 -20.86
CA ALA A 196 2.07 -6.24 -21.62
C ALA A 196 0.84 -6.67 -22.42
N VAL A 197 -0.31 -6.00 -22.28
CA VAL A 197 -1.53 -6.30 -23.04
C VAL A 197 -1.25 -6.20 -24.54
N GLY A 198 -1.70 -7.21 -25.29
CA GLY A 198 -1.48 -7.29 -26.74
C GLY A 198 -0.08 -7.70 -27.17
N SER A 199 0.84 -7.91 -26.22
CA SER A 199 2.17 -8.45 -26.50
C SER A 199 2.19 -9.98 -26.56
N SER A 200 3.30 -10.56 -27.02
CA SER A 200 3.55 -12.01 -26.97
C SER A 200 4.15 -12.48 -25.63
N ILE A 201 4.34 -11.57 -24.67
CA ILE A 201 4.95 -11.90 -23.38
C ILE A 201 3.91 -12.63 -22.50
N PRO A 202 4.21 -13.84 -21.99
CA PRO A 202 3.27 -14.54 -21.13
C PRO A 202 3.06 -13.83 -19.79
N ASP A 203 1.82 -13.81 -19.30
CA ASP A 203 1.46 -13.32 -17.95
C ASP A 203 2.29 -13.97 -16.83
N ASP A 204 2.67 -15.23 -17.00
CA ASP A 204 3.53 -15.95 -16.06
C ASP A 204 4.93 -15.32 -15.96
N THR A 205 5.47 -14.83 -17.07
CA THR A 205 6.74 -14.08 -17.12
C THR A 205 6.60 -12.75 -16.38
N ILE A 206 5.54 -12.00 -16.68
CA ILE A 206 5.25 -10.72 -16.02
C ILE A 206 5.09 -10.93 -14.50
N ARG A 207 4.31 -11.94 -14.08
CA ARG A 207 4.14 -12.29 -12.66
C ARG A 207 5.48 -12.60 -11.99
N LYS A 208 6.29 -13.46 -12.60
CA LYS A 208 7.59 -13.88 -12.03
C LYS A 208 8.53 -12.68 -11.88
N LEU A 209 8.61 -11.81 -12.88
CA LEU A 209 9.43 -10.61 -12.84
C LEU A 209 8.92 -9.63 -11.79
N GLY A 210 7.62 -9.32 -11.80
CA GLY A 210 7.00 -8.41 -10.84
C GLY A 210 7.20 -8.88 -9.39
N ILE A 211 6.91 -10.14 -9.08
CA ILE A 211 7.11 -10.71 -7.73
C ILE A 211 8.59 -10.69 -7.33
N ALA A 212 9.50 -11.07 -8.22
CA ALA A 212 10.94 -11.08 -7.92
C ALA A 212 11.46 -9.65 -7.65
N SER A 213 11.02 -8.70 -8.45
CA SER A 213 11.39 -7.29 -8.34
C SER A 213 10.84 -6.67 -7.04
N PHE A 214 9.56 -6.92 -6.75
CA PHE A 214 8.89 -6.51 -5.52
C PHE A 214 9.57 -7.08 -4.28
N THR A 215 9.77 -8.39 -4.23
CA THR A 215 10.44 -9.04 -3.10
C THR A 215 11.87 -8.57 -2.94
N GLY A 216 12.54 -8.24 -4.05
CA GLY A 216 13.84 -7.57 -4.10
C GLY A 216 13.89 -6.19 -3.44
N VAL A 217 12.78 -5.48 -3.30
CA VAL A 217 12.71 -4.20 -2.55
C VAL A 217 12.60 -4.44 -1.04
N LEU A 218 11.92 -5.52 -0.64
CA LEU A 218 11.77 -5.91 0.76
C LEU A 218 13.03 -6.56 1.31
N GLN A 219 13.64 -7.45 0.53
CA GLN A 219 14.85 -8.21 0.88
C GLN A 219 15.77 -8.38 -0.33
N ALA A 220 17.09 -8.28 -0.15
CA ALA A 220 18.03 -8.70 -1.18
C ALA A 220 18.03 -10.24 -1.22
N SER A 221 17.52 -10.81 -2.31
CA SER A 221 17.42 -12.26 -2.46
C SER A 221 18.81 -12.92 -2.41
N ILE A 222 19.11 -13.68 -1.35
CA ILE A 222 20.34 -14.48 -1.22
C ILE A 222 20.43 -15.53 -2.34
N GLU A 223 19.30 -15.98 -2.90
CA GLU A 223 19.24 -16.98 -3.98
C GLU A 223 19.97 -16.58 -5.27
N TRP A 224 20.15 -15.28 -5.50
CA TRP A 224 20.88 -14.77 -6.68
C TRP A 224 22.38 -15.01 -6.57
N PHE A 225 22.95 -14.93 -5.37
CA PHE A 225 24.40 -15.01 -5.18
C PHE A 225 25.00 -16.38 -5.54
N PRO A 226 24.41 -17.55 -5.18
CA PRO A 226 24.92 -18.86 -5.59
C PRO A 226 24.74 -19.15 -7.08
N LYS A 227 23.67 -18.65 -7.72
CA LYS A 227 23.44 -18.83 -9.17
C LYS A 227 24.37 -17.95 -9.98
N LEU A 228 24.52 -16.68 -9.62
CA LEU A 228 25.51 -15.78 -10.21
C LEU A 228 26.93 -16.29 -9.99
N SER A 229 27.27 -16.76 -8.79
CA SER A 229 28.61 -17.30 -8.53
C SER A 229 28.89 -18.53 -9.39
N LYS A 230 27.97 -19.50 -9.50
CA LYS A 230 28.14 -20.69 -10.37
C LYS A 230 28.24 -20.33 -11.85
N ILE A 231 27.43 -19.39 -12.32
CA ILE A 231 27.42 -18.93 -13.72
C ILE A 231 28.69 -18.15 -14.05
N ILE A 232 29.12 -17.24 -13.16
CA ILE A 232 30.35 -16.47 -13.29
C ILE A 232 31.54 -17.42 -13.25
N ILE A 233 31.60 -18.37 -12.31
CA ILE A 233 32.67 -19.38 -12.22
C ILE A 233 32.72 -20.20 -13.51
N SER A 234 31.59 -20.73 -13.99
CA SER A 234 31.52 -21.51 -15.23
C SER A 234 31.98 -20.71 -16.46
N LYS A 235 31.54 -19.45 -16.61
CA LYS A 235 31.93 -18.60 -17.74
C LYS A 235 33.38 -18.13 -17.66
N VAL A 236 33.88 -17.86 -16.46
CA VAL A 236 35.29 -17.55 -16.22
C VAL A 236 36.16 -18.76 -16.54
N GLU A 237 35.79 -19.98 -16.13
CA GLU A 237 36.50 -21.20 -16.51
C GLU A 237 36.52 -21.48 -18.02
N ILE A 238 35.42 -21.22 -18.73
CA ILE A 238 35.36 -21.35 -20.19
C ILE A 238 36.27 -20.30 -20.85
N PHE A 239 36.25 -19.05 -20.39
CA PHE A 239 37.12 -17.99 -20.90
C PHE A 239 38.60 -18.30 -20.66
N PHE A 240 38.96 -18.86 -19.49
CA PHE A 240 40.33 -19.32 -19.21
C PHE A 240 40.74 -20.50 -20.10
N ARG A 241 39.87 -21.49 -20.33
CA ARG A 241 40.16 -22.61 -21.24
C ARG A 241 40.35 -22.16 -22.70
N LEU A 242 39.53 -21.21 -23.17
CA LEU A 242 39.65 -20.66 -24.53
C LEU A 242 40.88 -19.76 -24.71
N ASN A 243 41.34 -19.09 -23.64
CA ASN A 243 42.53 -18.24 -23.70
C ASN A 243 43.84 -18.95 -23.33
N GLU A 244 43.84 -20.06 -22.58
CA GLU A 244 45.02 -20.92 -22.43
C GLU A 244 45.43 -21.53 -23.79
N ALA A 245 44.44 -21.91 -24.62
CA ALA A 245 44.69 -22.36 -25.99
C ALA A 245 45.34 -21.28 -26.87
N ASN A 246 45.09 -20.00 -26.60
CA ASN A 246 45.71 -18.86 -27.32
C ASN A 246 47.00 -18.33 -26.67
N MET A 247 47.22 -18.55 -25.37
CA MET A 247 48.43 -18.09 -24.67
C MET A 247 49.66 -18.99 -24.90
N LEU A 248 49.47 -20.23 -25.32
CA LEU A 248 50.59 -21.11 -25.73
C LEU A 248 51.32 -20.63 -27.00
N HIS A 249 50.88 -19.53 -27.63
CA HIS A 249 51.51 -18.97 -28.82
C HIS A 249 52.08 -17.55 -28.70
N ARG A 250 52.00 -16.90 -27.53
CA ARG A 250 52.67 -15.60 -27.34
C ARG A 250 53.37 -15.54 -25.99
N THR A 251 54.67 -15.31 -26.10
CA THR A 251 55.69 -15.32 -25.05
C THR A 251 55.33 -14.49 -23.83
N ALA A 252 55.67 -15.04 -22.66
CA ALA A 252 55.55 -14.45 -21.35
C ALA A 252 56.28 -13.11 -21.24
N LYS A 253 55.59 -12.08 -20.72
CA LYS A 253 56.21 -10.99 -19.97
C LYS A 253 55.30 -10.63 -18.80
N VAL A 254 55.91 -10.66 -17.62
CA VAL A 254 55.30 -10.52 -16.29
C VAL A 254 54.41 -9.28 -16.22
N ALA A 255 53.09 -9.47 -16.33
CA ALA A 255 52.12 -8.49 -15.88
C ALA A 255 51.97 -8.67 -14.36
N SER A 256 52.28 -7.63 -13.58
CA SER A 256 52.21 -7.66 -12.12
C SER A 256 50.81 -8.06 -11.65
N ILE A 257 50.72 -8.69 -10.47
CA ILE A 257 49.45 -9.13 -9.83
C ILE A 257 48.40 -8.00 -9.80
N LYS A 258 48.82 -6.73 -9.72
CA LYS A 258 47.95 -5.55 -9.82
C LYS A 258 47.29 -5.39 -11.18
N VAL A 259 48.01 -5.63 -12.28
CA VAL A 259 47.43 -5.61 -13.63
C VAL A 259 46.42 -6.74 -13.78
N PHE A 260 46.77 -7.94 -13.30
CA PHE A 260 45.85 -9.09 -13.34
C PHE A 260 44.58 -8.88 -12.51
N GLN A 261 44.67 -8.26 -11.32
CA GLN A 261 43.50 -7.89 -10.52
C GLN A 261 42.64 -6.80 -11.18
N THR A 262 43.27 -5.79 -11.79
CA THR A 262 42.55 -4.73 -12.52
C THR A 262 41.83 -5.30 -13.76
N TRP A 263 42.47 -6.21 -14.49
CA TRP A 263 41.88 -6.94 -15.62
C TRP A 263 40.76 -7.87 -15.18
N LYS A 264 40.92 -8.60 -14.06
CA LYS A 264 39.85 -9.44 -13.48
C LYS A 264 38.63 -8.59 -13.12
N MET A 265 38.81 -7.41 -12.53
CA MET A 265 37.72 -6.49 -12.20
C MET A 265 37.10 -5.84 -13.44
N ALA A 266 37.88 -5.50 -14.47
CA ALA A 266 37.38 -4.97 -15.73
C ALA A 266 36.60 -6.01 -16.54
N LEU A 267 37.09 -7.26 -16.57
CA LEU A 267 36.44 -8.40 -17.21
C LEU A 267 35.18 -8.81 -16.45
N LEU A 268 35.18 -8.79 -15.12
CA LEU A 268 33.97 -8.98 -14.31
C LEU A 268 32.95 -7.89 -14.65
N LYS A 269 33.34 -6.61 -14.70
CA LYS A 269 32.47 -5.50 -15.14
C LYS A 269 32.00 -5.61 -16.61
N ALA A 270 32.73 -6.31 -17.47
CA ALA A 270 32.36 -6.52 -18.88
C ALA A 270 31.44 -7.75 -19.06
N LEU A 271 31.72 -8.85 -18.35
CA LEU A 271 30.89 -10.05 -18.33
C LEU A 271 29.54 -9.80 -17.65
N LEU A 272 29.52 -8.99 -16.58
CA LEU A 272 28.30 -8.49 -15.95
C LEU A 272 27.50 -7.54 -16.86
N ARG A 273 28.12 -6.94 -17.88
CA ARG A 273 27.42 -6.13 -18.91
C ARG A 273 26.86 -6.95 -20.07
N GLN A 274 27.38 -8.16 -20.30
CA GLN A 274 26.95 -9.05 -21.40
C GLN A 274 25.93 -10.11 -20.97
N GLN A 275 25.70 -10.30 -19.67
CA GLN A 275 24.59 -11.10 -19.19
C GLN A 275 23.39 -10.19 -18.98
N ASP A 276 22.35 -10.44 -19.77
CA ASP A 276 21.04 -9.78 -19.76
C ASP A 276 20.22 -10.02 -18.46
N PHE A 277 20.86 -9.89 -17.30
CA PHE A 277 20.20 -9.66 -16.03
C PHE A 277 20.73 -8.34 -15.50
N GLU A 278 19.89 -7.33 -15.68
CA GLU A 278 20.07 -5.94 -15.29
C GLU A 278 20.68 -5.85 -13.89
N TYR A 279 21.98 -5.55 -13.86
CA TYR A 279 22.74 -5.42 -12.63
C TYR A 279 22.27 -4.14 -11.95
N VAL A 280 21.38 -4.29 -10.97
CA VAL A 280 21.26 -3.35 -9.85
C VAL A 280 22.70 -3.09 -9.39
N SER A 281 23.15 -1.84 -9.48
CA SER A 281 24.51 -1.45 -9.10
C SER A 281 24.87 -2.08 -7.75
N CYS A 282 25.88 -2.95 -7.73
CA CYS A 282 26.43 -3.62 -6.53
C CYS A 282 27.04 -2.65 -5.49
N THR A 283 26.70 -1.37 -5.53
CA THR A 283 27.03 -0.37 -4.52
C THR A 283 25.80 -0.14 -3.64
N SER A 284 25.65 -0.97 -2.61
CA SER A 284 25.00 -0.61 -1.34
C SER A 284 23.49 -0.28 -1.35
N ILE A 285 22.66 -1.02 -2.09
CA ILE A 285 21.20 -0.99 -1.83
C ILE A 285 20.88 -2.11 -0.84
N PHE A 286 21.01 -1.83 0.46
CA PHE A 286 20.27 -2.65 1.44
C PHE A 286 18.78 -2.40 1.23
N THR A 287 18.00 -3.46 1.35
CA THR A 287 16.55 -3.47 1.15
C THR A 287 15.80 -3.09 2.42
N LEU A 288 14.49 -2.82 2.36
CA LEU A 288 13.76 -2.22 3.50
C LEU A 288 13.94 -3.02 4.80
N LEU A 289 13.77 -4.35 4.76
CA LEU A 289 13.89 -5.20 5.93
C LEU A 289 15.34 -5.31 6.44
N GLU A 290 16.32 -5.39 5.52
CA GLU A 290 17.75 -5.41 5.87
C GLU A 290 18.24 -4.10 6.49
N LYS A 291 17.61 -2.98 6.11
CA LYS A 291 17.86 -1.66 6.71
C LYS A 291 17.18 -1.48 8.08
N GLY A 292 16.37 -2.44 8.51
CA GLY A 292 15.72 -2.42 9.83
C GLY A 292 14.26 -1.96 9.82
N ALA A 293 13.55 -2.02 8.68
CA ALA A 293 12.11 -1.79 8.67
C ALA A 293 11.40 -2.83 9.55
N LYS A 294 10.75 -2.37 10.62
CA LYS A 294 10.06 -3.22 11.60
C LYS A 294 8.60 -3.45 11.27
N TYR A 295 7.92 -2.48 10.66
CA TYR A 295 6.48 -2.54 10.41
C TYR A 295 6.22 -2.27 8.93
N VAL A 296 5.83 -3.30 8.20
CA VAL A 296 5.63 -3.24 6.75
C VAL A 296 4.21 -3.69 6.42
N VAL A 297 3.47 -2.89 5.69
CA VAL A 297 2.21 -3.29 5.06
C VAL A 297 2.45 -3.46 3.57
N VAL A 298 2.00 -4.58 3.03
CA VAL A 298 2.07 -4.91 1.60
C VAL A 298 0.65 -5.04 1.06
N GLN A 299 0.25 -4.13 0.20
CA GLN A 299 -1.05 -4.16 -0.45
C GLN A 299 -1.02 -5.12 -1.65
N GLY A 300 -1.99 -6.03 -1.69
CA GLY A 300 -2.21 -6.89 -2.85
C GLY A 300 -2.84 -6.16 -4.04
N LEU A 301 -2.77 -6.78 -5.21
CA LEU A 301 -3.45 -6.27 -6.40
C LEU A 301 -4.97 -6.23 -6.18
N PRO A 302 -5.68 -5.20 -6.68
CA PRO A 302 -7.12 -5.12 -6.59
C PRO A 302 -7.82 -6.20 -7.42
N LEU A 303 -9.14 -6.23 -7.32
CA LEU A 303 -10.04 -6.96 -8.19
C LEU A 303 -10.10 -6.29 -9.59
N SER A 304 -8.98 -6.34 -10.32
CA SER A 304 -8.72 -5.55 -11.54
C SER A 304 -9.67 -5.87 -12.70
N GLY A 305 -10.26 -7.06 -12.74
CA GLY A 305 -11.23 -7.44 -13.75
C GLY A 305 -12.57 -6.70 -13.64
N CYS A 306 -12.84 -6.04 -12.52
CA CYS A 306 -14.03 -5.20 -12.36
C CYS A 306 -13.83 -3.75 -12.82
N LEU A 307 -12.62 -3.38 -13.26
CA LEU A 307 -12.34 -2.03 -13.73
C LEU A 307 -12.98 -1.83 -15.12
N PRO A 308 -13.59 -0.65 -15.40
CA PRO A 308 -14.13 -0.32 -16.72
C PRO A 308 -13.14 -0.57 -17.85
N LEU A 309 -11.85 -0.26 -17.67
CA LEU A 309 -10.82 -0.56 -18.66
C LEU A 309 -10.76 -2.05 -19.02
N ALA A 310 -10.73 -2.94 -18.02
CA ALA A 310 -10.73 -4.38 -18.26
C ALA A 310 -12.03 -4.82 -18.94
N MET A 311 -13.16 -4.30 -18.46
CA MET A 311 -14.50 -4.62 -18.97
C MET A 311 -14.69 -4.19 -20.44
N SER A 312 -14.09 -3.06 -20.85
CA SER A 312 -14.13 -2.54 -22.22
C SER A 312 -13.21 -3.29 -23.19
N LEU A 313 -12.14 -3.90 -22.71
CA LEU A 313 -11.16 -4.60 -23.55
C LEU A 313 -11.44 -6.10 -23.70
N ALA A 314 -12.12 -6.71 -22.72
CA ALA A 314 -12.36 -8.15 -22.71
C ALA A 314 -13.64 -8.54 -23.45
N ALA A 315 -13.63 -9.76 -24.00
CA ALA A 315 -14.84 -10.36 -24.59
C ALA A 315 -15.97 -10.48 -23.57
N GLU A 316 -17.23 -10.35 -24.01
CA GLU A 316 -18.40 -10.34 -23.12
C GLU A 316 -18.63 -11.66 -22.38
N ASP A 317 -18.13 -12.78 -22.91
CA ASP A 317 -18.25 -14.11 -22.32
C ASP A 317 -17.18 -14.42 -21.26
N ASP A 318 -16.11 -13.61 -21.20
CA ASP A 318 -15.09 -13.69 -20.16
C ASP A 318 -15.56 -12.99 -18.89
N ARG A 319 -16.53 -13.58 -18.19
CA ARG A 319 -17.12 -13.05 -16.94
C ARG A 319 -17.12 -14.06 -15.81
N ASP A 320 -16.86 -13.58 -14.59
CA ASP A 320 -16.95 -14.39 -13.38
C ASP A 320 -18.35 -14.29 -12.73
N GLY A 321 -18.54 -14.97 -11.60
CA GLY A 321 -19.84 -15.02 -10.91
C GLY A 321 -20.31 -13.70 -10.29
N ILE A 322 -19.50 -12.64 -10.35
CA ILE A 322 -19.88 -11.28 -9.95
C ILE A 322 -19.80 -10.31 -11.14
N GLY A 323 -19.84 -10.82 -12.37
CA GLY A 323 -19.93 -10.01 -13.59
C GLY A 323 -18.65 -9.26 -13.98
N CYS A 324 -17.51 -9.57 -13.37
CA CYS A 324 -16.22 -8.96 -13.71
C CYS A 324 -15.43 -9.83 -14.70
N VAL A 325 -14.41 -9.27 -15.36
CA VAL A 325 -13.56 -10.02 -16.28
C VAL A 325 -12.83 -11.16 -15.56
N LYS A 326 -13.17 -12.41 -15.89
CA LYS A 326 -12.71 -13.59 -15.16
C LYS A 326 -11.22 -13.83 -15.36
N SER A 327 -10.70 -13.70 -16.58
CA SER A 327 -9.27 -13.87 -16.86
C SER A 327 -8.40 -12.88 -16.06
N VAL A 328 -8.77 -11.59 -16.08
CA VAL A 328 -8.07 -10.53 -15.35
C VAL A 328 -8.18 -10.71 -13.83
N ASN A 329 -9.35 -11.09 -13.31
CA ASN A 329 -9.48 -11.40 -11.88
C ASN A 329 -8.65 -12.62 -11.44
N ASN A 330 -8.56 -13.65 -12.29
CA ASN A 330 -7.69 -14.80 -12.05
C ASN A 330 -6.21 -14.39 -12.04
N GLN A 331 -5.80 -13.48 -12.92
CA GLN A 331 -4.45 -12.94 -12.97
C GLN A 331 -4.08 -12.26 -11.64
N SER A 332 -4.90 -11.32 -11.16
CA SER A 332 -4.71 -10.66 -9.85
C SER A 332 -4.71 -11.67 -8.69
N TYR A 333 -5.63 -12.64 -8.71
CA TYR A 333 -5.73 -13.66 -7.66
C TYR A 333 -4.47 -14.54 -7.58
N ILE A 334 -3.96 -15.02 -8.73
CA ILE A 334 -2.76 -15.86 -8.79
C ILE A 334 -1.52 -15.04 -8.37
N HIS A 335 -1.41 -13.79 -8.82
CA HIS A 335 -0.34 -12.89 -8.38
C HIS A 335 -0.34 -12.75 -6.85
N ASN A 336 -1.50 -12.43 -6.28
CA ASN A 336 -1.66 -12.26 -4.84
C ASN A 336 -1.35 -13.52 -4.04
N ALA A 337 -1.73 -14.70 -4.53
CA ALA A 337 -1.42 -15.97 -3.87
C ALA A 337 0.10 -16.23 -3.81
N VAL A 338 0.82 -15.95 -4.90
CA VAL A 338 2.29 -16.09 -4.95
C VAL A 338 2.96 -15.04 -4.07
N LEU A 339 2.48 -13.79 -4.09
CA LEU A 339 2.97 -12.71 -3.23
C LEU A 339 2.84 -13.09 -1.75
N GLN A 340 1.67 -13.56 -1.32
CA GLN A 340 1.45 -13.98 0.06
C GLN A 340 2.39 -15.12 0.48
N ALA A 341 2.62 -16.12 -0.38
CA ALA A 341 3.59 -17.18 -0.12
C ALA A 341 5.00 -16.61 0.11
N LYS A 342 5.43 -15.63 -0.70
CA LYS A 342 6.71 -14.94 -0.51
C LYS A 342 6.76 -14.10 0.77
N LEU A 343 5.68 -13.42 1.13
CA LEU A 343 5.60 -12.72 2.40
C LEU A 343 5.72 -13.68 3.60
N GLN A 344 5.20 -14.90 3.51
CA GLN A 344 5.41 -15.92 4.55
C GLN A 344 6.87 -16.35 4.67
N GLU A 345 7.61 -16.47 3.56
CA GLU A 345 9.05 -16.72 3.59
C GLU A 345 9.79 -15.54 4.25
N LEU A 346 9.42 -14.30 3.94
CA LEU A 346 10.03 -13.10 4.53
C LEU A 346 9.79 -13.00 6.04
N ARG A 347 8.57 -13.30 6.52
CA ARG A 347 8.26 -13.34 7.96
C ARG A 347 9.14 -14.32 8.73
N LYS A 348 9.49 -15.46 8.12
CA LYS A 348 10.41 -16.45 8.72
C LYS A 348 11.84 -15.93 8.77
N GLN A 349 12.27 -15.20 7.73
CA GLN A 349 13.62 -14.65 7.62
C GLN A 349 13.84 -13.42 8.51
N PHE A 350 12.79 -12.63 8.74
CA PHE A 350 12.82 -11.42 9.56
C PHE A 350 11.81 -11.53 10.72
N PRO A 351 12.06 -12.39 11.72
CA PRO A 351 11.13 -12.61 12.84
C PRO A 351 10.92 -11.36 13.71
N ASN A 352 11.82 -10.38 13.62
CA ASN A 352 11.73 -9.10 14.33
C ASN A 352 10.92 -8.04 13.56
N ALA A 353 10.45 -8.36 12.35
CA ALA A 353 9.62 -7.47 11.54
C ALA A 353 8.18 -8.01 11.47
N VAL A 354 7.21 -7.10 11.62
CA VAL A 354 5.80 -7.35 11.38
C VAL A 354 5.49 -6.99 9.94
N ILE A 355 5.27 -8.02 9.10
CA ILE A 355 4.90 -7.87 7.70
C ILE A 355 3.42 -8.20 7.57
N THR A 356 2.57 -7.21 7.34
CA THR A 356 1.13 -7.37 7.16
C THR A 356 0.79 -7.35 5.67
N TYR A 357 -0.07 -8.26 5.23
CA TYR A 357 -0.65 -8.22 3.88
C TYR A 357 -1.98 -7.51 3.95
N ALA A 358 -2.20 -6.48 3.15
CA ALA A 358 -3.50 -5.84 2.99
C ALA A 358 -4.21 -6.50 1.81
N ASP A 359 -5.21 -7.34 2.12
CA ASP A 359 -6.00 -8.12 1.15
C ASP A 359 -7.01 -7.24 0.40
N TYR A 360 -6.46 -6.42 -0.47
CA TYR A 360 -7.20 -5.43 -1.24
C TYR A 360 -8.18 -6.09 -2.23
N TRP A 361 -7.85 -7.28 -2.73
CA TRP A 361 -8.70 -8.07 -3.61
C TRP A 361 -9.99 -8.51 -2.89
N ASN A 362 -9.89 -9.08 -1.68
CA ASN A 362 -11.08 -9.50 -0.93
C ASN A 362 -11.86 -8.31 -0.35
N ALA A 363 -11.20 -7.22 0.02
CA ALA A 363 -11.87 -6.00 0.47
C ALA A 363 -12.78 -5.45 -0.65
N TYR A 364 -12.22 -5.27 -1.85
CA TYR A 364 -12.99 -4.83 -3.02
C TYR A 364 -14.09 -5.86 -3.35
N ARG A 365 -13.77 -7.15 -3.38
CA ARG A 365 -14.75 -8.20 -3.68
C ARG A 365 -15.92 -8.23 -2.70
N THR A 366 -15.69 -7.90 -1.44
CA THR A 366 -16.75 -7.83 -0.42
C THR A 366 -17.76 -6.74 -0.75
N VAL A 367 -17.27 -5.56 -1.14
CA VAL A 367 -18.13 -4.47 -1.62
C VAL A 367 -18.90 -4.88 -2.87
N MET A 368 -18.23 -5.46 -3.86
CA MET A 368 -18.86 -5.90 -5.13
C MET A 368 -19.99 -6.91 -4.92
N LYS A 369 -19.90 -7.77 -3.90
CA LYS A 369 -20.95 -8.75 -3.59
C LYS A 369 -22.17 -8.15 -2.88
N SER A 370 -21.99 -7.04 -2.17
CA SER A 370 -23.04 -6.42 -1.36
C SER A 370 -23.05 -4.89 -1.49
N PRO A 371 -23.06 -4.33 -2.72
CA PRO A 371 -22.76 -2.92 -2.97
C PRO A 371 -23.71 -1.96 -2.23
N SER A 372 -24.99 -2.33 -2.13
CA SER A 372 -26.00 -1.52 -1.44
C SER A 372 -25.74 -1.37 0.06
N GLN A 373 -25.10 -2.36 0.71
CA GLN A 373 -24.70 -2.28 2.12
C GLN A 373 -23.65 -1.19 2.35
N TYR A 374 -22.84 -0.91 1.33
CA TYR A 374 -21.77 0.09 1.33
C TYR A 374 -22.19 1.38 0.60
N GLY A 375 -23.46 1.48 0.19
CA GLY A 375 -24.03 2.69 -0.41
C GLY A 375 -23.73 2.90 -1.90
N PHE A 376 -23.10 1.93 -2.57
CA PHE A 376 -22.81 1.97 -4.00
C PHE A 376 -24.00 1.52 -4.84
N LYS A 377 -24.14 2.14 -6.01
CA LYS A 377 -25.17 1.82 -7.02
C LYS A 377 -24.53 1.43 -8.35
N GLU A 378 -23.46 2.13 -8.73
CA GLU A 378 -22.79 1.98 -10.01
C GLU A 378 -21.48 1.22 -9.83
N LEU A 379 -21.48 -0.04 -10.27
CA LEU A 379 -20.40 -0.99 -10.00
C LEU A 379 -19.32 -0.99 -11.08
N TYR A 380 -19.73 -0.97 -12.35
CA TYR A 380 -18.83 -1.19 -13.50
C TYR A 380 -18.61 0.04 -14.36
N SER A 381 -19.44 1.08 -14.22
CA SER A 381 -19.26 2.34 -14.95
C SER A 381 -18.42 3.32 -14.12
N CYS A 382 -17.58 4.12 -14.77
CA CYS A 382 -16.84 5.16 -14.06
C CYS A 382 -17.66 6.46 -13.91
N CYS A 383 -17.42 7.20 -12.84
CA CYS A 383 -18.10 8.46 -12.58
C CYS A 383 -17.63 9.57 -13.53
N CYS A 384 -16.34 9.66 -13.81
CA CYS A 384 -15.72 10.65 -14.69
C CYS A 384 -15.19 9.98 -15.95
N GLY A 385 -15.89 10.20 -17.05
CA GLY A 385 -15.52 9.58 -18.32
C GLY A 385 -16.56 9.87 -19.39
N LYS A 386 -16.44 9.14 -20.49
CA LYS A 386 -17.32 9.20 -21.64
C LYS A 386 -17.27 7.87 -22.38
N GLY A 387 -18.36 7.52 -23.06
CA GLY A 387 -18.43 6.34 -23.94
C GLY A 387 -19.23 5.20 -23.33
N GLU A 388 -19.86 4.39 -24.17
CA GLU A 388 -20.70 3.28 -23.72
C GLU A 388 -19.93 1.94 -23.77
N PRO A 389 -20.29 0.95 -22.93
CA PRO A 389 -21.36 0.97 -21.92
C PRO A 389 -20.91 1.39 -20.51
N TYR A 390 -19.60 1.57 -20.28
CA TYR A 390 -19.04 1.75 -18.94
C TYR A 390 -18.68 3.20 -18.59
N ASN A 391 -19.19 4.17 -19.36
CA ASN A 391 -18.77 5.56 -19.31
C ASN A 391 -17.25 5.75 -19.53
N PHE A 392 -16.60 4.85 -20.27
CA PHE A 392 -15.14 4.81 -20.40
C PHE A 392 -14.68 4.66 -21.85
N ASP A 393 -13.72 5.52 -22.24
CA ASP A 393 -13.01 5.51 -23.52
C ASP A 393 -11.53 5.82 -23.24
N VAL A 394 -10.64 4.91 -23.65
CA VAL A 394 -9.20 5.00 -23.41
C VAL A 394 -8.55 6.22 -24.06
N PHE A 395 -9.17 6.81 -25.08
CA PHE A 395 -8.68 8.00 -25.76
C PHE A 395 -9.34 9.30 -25.30
N THR A 396 -10.39 9.21 -24.48
CA THR A 396 -11.20 10.35 -24.01
C THR A 396 -11.44 10.23 -22.50
N THR A 397 -10.38 10.41 -21.71
CA THR A 397 -10.39 10.12 -20.27
C THR A 397 -10.67 11.35 -19.38
N CYS A 398 -10.90 11.09 -18.10
CA CYS A 398 -11.20 12.11 -17.10
C CYS A 398 -10.15 13.23 -17.07
N GLY A 399 -10.61 14.49 -16.99
CA GLY A 399 -9.77 15.69 -16.99
C GLY A 399 -9.47 16.27 -18.37
N MET A 400 -9.85 15.57 -19.45
CA MET A 400 -9.87 16.12 -20.81
C MET A 400 -11.04 17.10 -21.00
N ALA A 401 -10.93 17.97 -22.01
CA ALA A 401 -12.02 18.85 -22.41
C ALA A 401 -13.25 18.01 -22.84
N ASN A 402 -14.44 18.45 -22.45
CA ASN A 402 -15.72 17.78 -22.72
C ASN A 402 -15.91 16.40 -22.06
N VAL A 403 -15.12 16.09 -21.03
CA VAL A 403 -15.35 14.96 -20.13
C VAL A 403 -15.82 15.49 -18.78
N SER A 404 -16.94 14.97 -18.28
CA SER A 404 -17.55 15.42 -17.03
C SER A 404 -17.63 14.29 -16.01
N ALA A 405 -17.51 14.65 -14.74
CA ALA A 405 -17.84 13.74 -13.64
C ALA A 405 -19.35 13.66 -13.41
N CYS A 406 -19.79 12.52 -12.90
CA CYS A 406 -21.12 12.28 -12.39
C CYS A 406 -21.44 13.20 -11.19
N ALA A 407 -22.72 13.44 -10.92
CA ALA A 407 -23.15 14.32 -9.84
C ALA A 407 -22.89 13.76 -8.43
N ASN A 408 -22.85 12.43 -8.27
CA ASN A 408 -22.70 11.77 -6.97
C ASN A 408 -21.59 10.72 -6.98
N PRO A 409 -20.31 11.11 -6.92
CA PRO A 409 -19.18 10.17 -6.96
C PRO A 409 -19.25 9.08 -5.89
N SER A 410 -19.82 9.36 -4.70
CA SER A 410 -20.01 8.38 -3.62
C SER A 410 -20.96 7.21 -3.95
N LYS A 411 -21.66 7.25 -5.09
CA LYS A 411 -22.49 6.15 -5.59
C LYS A 411 -21.78 5.24 -6.59
N TYR A 412 -20.57 5.62 -7.00
CA TYR A 412 -19.75 4.90 -7.97
C TYR A 412 -18.57 4.26 -7.26
N ILE A 413 -18.22 3.05 -7.69
CA ILE A 413 -16.99 2.39 -7.25
C ILE A 413 -15.79 2.97 -8.00
N ASN A 414 -15.94 3.17 -9.31
CA ASN A 414 -14.85 3.58 -10.19
C ASN A 414 -14.91 5.08 -10.52
N TRP A 415 -13.75 5.74 -10.48
CA TRP A 415 -13.63 7.16 -10.77
C TRP A 415 -13.44 7.43 -12.25
N ASP A 416 -12.43 6.87 -12.91
CA ASP A 416 -11.97 7.32 -14.24
C ASP A 416 -11.74 6.22 -15.28
N GLY A 417 -12.05 4.97 -14.95
CA GLY A 417 -11.80 3.79 -15.78
C GLY A 417 -10.87 2.77 -15.15
N VAL A 418 -9.98 3.23 -14.26
CA VAL A 418 -8.95 2.40 -13.62
C VAL A 418 -8.93 2.66 -12.12
N HIS A 419 -9.04 3.91 -11.71
CA HIS A 419 -8.90 4.29 -10.31
C HIS A 419 -10.26 4.33 -9.61
N LEU A 420 -10.23 4.19 -8.29
CA LEU A 420 -11.44 4.12 -7.48
C LEU A 420 -11.86 5.52 -7.00
N THR A 421 -13.14 5.66 -6.67
CA THR A 421 -13.61 6.85 -5.98
C THR A 421 -13.07 6.90 -4.54
N GLU A 422 -13.00 8.08 -3.95
CA GLU A 422 -12.65 8.28 -2.53
C GLU A 422 -13.55 7.42 -1.63
N ALA A 423 -14.83 7.32 -1.95
CA ALA A 423 -15.79 6.50 -1.21
C ALA A 423 -15.36 5.02 -1.22
N MET A 424 -14.96 4.49 -2.37
CA MET A 424 -14.48 3.12 -2.49
C MET A 424 -13.12 2.93 -1.82
N TYR A 425 -12.19 3.88 -1.94
CA TYR A 425 -10.92 3.85 -1.20
C TYR A 425 -11.14 3.82 0.32
N LYS A 426 -12.10 4.58 0.83
CA LYS A 426 -12.48 4.59 2.25
C LYS A 426 -13.01 3.24 2.72
N GLU A 427 -13.90 2.61 1.95
CA GLU A 427 -14.44 1.29 2.30
C GLU A 427 -13.35 0.22 2.27
N ASN A 428 -12.47 0.23 1.27
CA ASN A 428 -11.33 -0.70 1.25
C ASN A 428 -10.41 -0.52 2.46
N ALA A 429 -10.05 0.72 2.81
CA ALA A 429 -9.23 1.01 4.00
C ALA A 429 -9.92 0.52 5.29
N THR A 430 -11.23 0.72 5.39
CA THR A 430 -12.04 0.31 6.54
C THR A 430 -12.11 -1.21 6.65
N ILE A 431 -12.47 -1.92 5.57
CA ILE A 431 -12.57 -3.38 5.56
C ILE A 431 -11.22 -4.02 5.89
N VAL A 432 -10.13 -3.54 5.30
CA VAL A 432 -8.78 -4.05 5.61
C VAL A 432 -8.48 -3.88 7.10
N LYS A 433 -8.83 -2.74 7.72
CA LYS A 433 -8.68 -2.55 9.17
C LYS A 433 -9.54 -3.54 9.96
N GLU A 434 -10.82 -3.64 9.63
CA GLU A 434 -11.80 -4.49 10.35
C GLU A 434 -11.49 -5.99 10.25
N LEU A 435 -10.86 -6.44 9.16
CA LEU A 435 -10.42 -7.83 8.98
C LEU A 435 -9.34 -8.24 10.01
N TYR A 436 -8.49 -7.31 10.43
CA TYR A 436 -7.35 -7.59 11.32
C TYR A 436 -7.55 -7.12 12.75
N SER A 437 -8.49 -6.19 13.00
CA SER A 437 -8.81 -5.72 14.35
C SER A 437 -9.90 -6.56 15.02
N CYS A 438 -9.90 -6.58 16.35
CA CYS A 438 -10.96 -7.14 17.17
C CYS A 438 -12.06 -6.09 17.37
N CYS A 439 -13.33 -6.48 17.33
CA CYS A 439 -14.41 -5.55 17.56
C CYS A 439 -14.40 -5.00 19.00
N CYS A 440 -14.20 -5.87 19.98
CA CYS A 440 -14.15 -5.53 21.40
C CYS A 440 -12.76 -5.78 21.96
N GLY A 441 -12.11 -4.71 22.37
CA GLY A 441 -10.76 -4.80 22.90
C GLY A 441 -10.13 -3.42 23.00
N LYS A 442 -8.84 -3.43 23.30
CA LYS A 442 -8.01 -2.24 23.41
C LYS A 442 -6.58 -2.64 23.08
N GLY A 443 -5.81 -1.70 22.57
CA GLY A 443 -4.39 -1.93 22.24
C GLY A 443 -4.17 -2.00 20.74
N GLU A 444 -3.21 -1.23 20.25
CA GLU A 444 -2.83 -1.20 18.84
C GLU A 444 -1.87 -2.36 18.52
N PRO A 445 -1.86 -2.87 17.28
CA PRO A 445 -2.62 -2.40 16.11
C PRO A 445 -3.96 -3.11 15.88
N TYR A 446 -4.27 -4.16 16.65
CA TYR A 446 -5.38 -5.07 16.37
C TYR A 446 -6.58 -4.86 17.29
N ASN A 447 -6.63 -3.75 18.02
CA ASN A 447 -7.60 -3.53 19.09
C ASN A 447 -7.62 -4.72 20.08
N PHE A 448 -6.43 -5.24 20.41
CA PHE A 448 -6.23 -6.43 21.24
C PHE A 448 -4.99 -6.28 22.12
N ASP A 449 -5.17 -6.57 23.41
CA ASP A 449 -4.13 -6.63 24.41
C ASP A 449 -4.48 -7.79 25.35
N VAL A 450 -3.54 -8.73 25.50
CA VAL A 450 -3.78 -9.97 26.25
C VAL A 450 -4.09 -9.74 27.73
N PHE A 451 -3.75 -8.58 28.27
CA PHE A 451 -3.99 -8.17 29.66
C PHE A 451 -5.15 -7.18 29.79
N THR A 452 -5.71 -6.68 28.68
CA THR A 452 -6.79 -5.69 28.66
C THR A 452 -7.94 -6.15 27.76
N THR A 453 -8.70 -7.13 28.25
CA THR A 453 -9.69 -7.89 27.46
C THR A 453 -11.09 -7.28 27.43
N CYS A 454 -11.90 -7.72 26.47
CA CYS A 454 -13.30 -7.35 26.35
C CYS A 454 -14.07 -7.59 27.67
N GLY A 455 -14.85 -6.59 28.09
CA GLY A 455 -15.62 -6.62 29.36
C GLY A 455 -14.96 -5.89 30.53
N MET A 456 -13.70 -5.45 30.41
CA MET A 456 -13.07 -4.56 31.39
C MET A 456 -13.59 -3.12 31.27
N ALA A 457 -13.61 -2.37 32.39
CA ALA A 457 -14.23 -1.04 32.48
C ALA A 457 -13.72 0.01 31.48
N ASN A 458 -12.53 -0.18 30.91
CA ASN A 458 -11.88 0.74 29.98
C ASN A 458 -11.72 0.17 28.57
N VAL A 459 -12.51 -0.84 28.22
CA VAL A 459 -12.52 -1.54 26.93
C VAL A 459 -13.88 -1.38 26.27
N SER A 460 -13.89 -0.90 25.03
CA SER A 460 -15.10 -0.66 24.26
C SER A 460 -15.24 -1.64 23.10
N ALA A 461 -16.49 -1.97 22.78
CA ALA A 461 -16.83 -2.69 21.55
C ALA A 461 -17.04 -1.71 20.38
N CYS A 462 -16.77 -2.18 19.18
CA CYS A 462 -17.02 -1.48 17.94
C CYS A 462 -18.53 -1.27 17.72
N ALA A 463 -18.90 -0.19 17.01
CA ALA A 463 -20.30 0.16 16.79
C ALA A 463 -21.06 -0.83 15.90
N ASN A 464 -20.35 -1.55 15.02
CA ASN A 464 -20.96 -2.53 14.12
C ASN A 464 -20.19 -3.86 14.11
N PRO A 465 -20.47 -4.76 15.06
CA PRO A 465 -19.79 -6.05 15.17
C PRO A 465 -19.93 -6.93 13.91
N SER A 466 -20.92 -6.70 13.05
CA SER A 466 -21.10 -7.51 11.84
C SER A 466 -20.05 -7.27 10.76
N LYS A 467 -19.23 -6.22 10.89
CA LYS A 467 -18.15 -5.91 9.96
C LYS A 467 -16.80 -6.54 10.35
N TYR A 468 -16.70 -7.08 11.56
CA TYR A 468 -15.47 -7.64 12.10
C TYR A 468 -15.52 -9.17 12.08
N ILE A 469 -14.38 -9.81 11.81
CA ILE A 469 -14.25 -11.27 11.94
C ILE A 469 -14.08 -11.66 13.41
N ASN A 470 -13.19 -10.96 14.11
CA ASN A 470 -12.79 -11.28 15.47
C ASN A 470 -13.52 -10.38 16.49
N TRP A 471 -14.07 -10.99 17.54
CA TRP A 471 -14.71 -10.29 18.64
C TRP A 471 -13.69 -9.73 19.63
N ASP A 472 -12.78 -10.55 20.18
CA ASP A 472 -11.95 -10.18 21.35
C ASP A 472 -10.49 -10.67 21.31
N GLY A 473 -10.01 -11.02 20.13
CA GLY A 473 -8.71 -11.64 19.87
C GLY A 473 -8.77 -13.16 19.80
N VAL A 474 -9.79 -13.79 20.39
CA VAL A 474 -9.90 -15.25 20.49
C VAL A 474 -11.18 -15.76 19.84
N HIS A 475 -12.30 -15.08 20.07
CA HIS A 475 -13.62 -15.48 19.62
C HIS A 475 -14.01 -14.79 18.32
N LEU A 476 -14.88 -15.43 17.53
CA LEU A 476 -15.43 -14.82 16.33
C LEU A 476 -16.65 -13.96 16.67
N THR A 477 -16.94 -12.96 15.83
CA THR A 477 -18.22 -12.24 15.94
C THR A 477 -19.38 -13.16 15.55
N GLU A 478 -20.59 -12.84 16.02
CA GLU A 478 -21.81 -13.58 15.65
C GLU A 478 -21.99 -13.64 14.12
N ALA A 479 -21.70 -12.54 13.42
CA ALA A 479 -21.77 -12.47 11.96
C ALA A 479 -20.82 -13.49 11.31
N MET A 480 -19.60 -13.63 11.82
CA MET A 480 -18.66 -14.62 11.31
C MET A 480 -19.09 -16.05 11.67
N TYR A 481 -19.60 -16.29 12.87
CA TYR A 481 -20.18 -17.60 13.22
C TYR A 481 -21.32 -18.00 12.27
N LYS A 482 -22.17 -17.07 11.84
CA LYS A 482 -23.21 -17.32 10.83
C LYS A 482 -22.61 -17.73 9.48
N VAL A 483 -21.52 -17.10 9.05
CA VAL A 483 -20.80 -17.46 7.81
C VAL A 483 -20.21 -18.87 7.90
N VAL A 484 -19.47 -19.16 8.97
CA VAL A 484 -18.88 -20.48 9.22
C VAL A 484 -19.95 -21.57 9.28
N THR A 485 -21.06 -21.29 9.96
CA THR A 485 -22.21 -22.22 10.03
C THR A 485 -22.78 -22.51 8.64
N LYS A 486 -22.99 -21.48 7.80
CA LYS A 486 -23.45 -21.69 6.42
C LYS A 486 -22.48 -22.53 5.60
N MET A 487 -21.18 -22.36 5.81
CA MET A 487 -20.15 -23.17 5.13
C MET A 487 -20.20 -24.65 5.53
N PHE A 488 -20.49 -24.96 6.79
CA PHE A 488 -20.68 -26.34 7.25
C PHE A 488 -22.00 -26.95 6.79
N LEU A 489 -23.11 -26.20 6.93
CA LEU A 489 -24.45 -26.71 6.62
C LEU A 489 -24.68 -26.87 5.11
N ASN A 490 -24.25 -25.90 4.31
CA ASN A 490 -24.58 -25.81 2.88
C ASN A 490 -23.36 -25.97 1.96
N GLY A 491 -22.15 -25.96 2.51
CA GLY A 491 -20.91 -26.04 1.74
C GLY A 491 -20.25 -27.42 1.80
N THR A 492 -19.02 -27.48 1.30
CA THR A 492 -18.19 -28.71 1.26
C THR A 492 -17.27 -28.84 2.47
N PHE A 493 -17.53 -28.07 3.55
CA PHE A 493 -16.67 -28.01 4.74
C PHE A 493 -17.08 -29.00 5.85
N SER A 494 -18.04 -29.88 5.57
CA SER A 494 -18.38 -31.03 6.41
C SER A 494 -18.21 -32.31 5.60
N HIS A 495 -17.58 -33.33 6.20
CA HIS A 495 -17.40 -34.62 5.55
C HIS A 495 -17.83 -35.79 6.47
N PRO A 496 -18.88 -36.56 6.10
CA PRO A 496 -19.73 -36.37 4.91
C PRO A 496 -20.50 -35.02 4.96
N PRO A 497 -20.99 -34.50 3.82
CA PRO A 497 -21.74 -33.24 3.79
C PRO A 497 -22.87 -33.23 4.81
N PHE A 498 -23.17 -32.08 5.41
CA PHE A 498 -24.19 -32.01 6.46
C PHE A 498 -25.57 -32.46 5.95
N SER A 499 -25.89 -32.19 4.68
CA SER A 499 -27.10 -32.70 4.00
C SER A 499 -27.18 -34.23 4.02
N TYR A 500 -26.06 -34.94 3.86
CA TYR A 500 -26.04 -36.41 3.94
C TYR A 500 -26.43 -36.91 5.33
N LEU A 501 -25.96 -36.25 6.39
CA LEU A 501 -26.33 -36.59 7.77
C LEU A 501 -27.84 -36.42 7.99
N LEU A 502 -28.41 -35.30 7.53
CA LEU A 502 -29.85 -35.04 7.61
C LEU A 502 -30.66 -36.07 6.81
N ASP A 503 -30.25 -36.36 5.58
CA ASP A 503 -30.91 -37.35 4.72
C ASP A 503 -30.91 -38.73 5.35
N ARG A 504 -29.80 -39.13 6.00
CA ARG A 504 -29.69 -40.41 6.70
C ARG A 504 -30.64 -40.46 7.89
N LYS A 505 -30.70 -39.40 8.70
CA LYS A 505 -31.61 -39.36 9.86
C LYS A 505 -33.08 -39.41 9.42
N ILE A 506 -33.47 -38.61 8.43
CA ILE A 506 -34.84 -38.58 7.92
C ILE A 506 -35.25 -39.95 7.35
N LYS A 507 -34.36 -40.61 6.62
CA LYS A 507 -34.62 -41.95 6.05
C LYS A 507 -34.66 -43.08 7.10
N GLN A 508 -34.11 -42.85 8.30
CA GLN A 508 -34.03 -43.88 9.35
C GLN A 508 -35.09 -43.72 10.46
N GLY A 509 -35.90 -42.66 10.44
CA GLY A 509 -36.85 -42.34 11.54
C GLY A 509 -36.15 -41.61 12.67
#